data_AF-A0A1I8I1W2-F1
#
_entry.id   AF-A0A1I8I1W2-F1
#
_cell.length_a   1.000
_cell.length_b   1.000
_cell.length_c   1.000
_cell.angle_alpha   90.00
_cell.angle_beta   90.00
_cell.angle_gamma   90.00
#
_symmetry.space_group_name_H-M   'P 1'
#
loop_
_entity.id
_entity.type
_entity.pdbx_description
1 polymer ?
#
loop_
_entity_poly.entity_id
_entity_poly.type
_entity_poly.pdbx_seq_one_letter_code
_entity_poly.pdbx_strand_id
1 'polypeptide(L)'
;TVFACCRASCLLLQVPPSLQTASLCLPLHLQIDEFKIITGNRLAASEGHLEVVKFLVPKVANKAKRDKCCIEAAESAARNRQWEVVKFLVPTVADQTKRDQCCIQAAKSAARNGNLQVVNFLVPKVANKTKRDQCCIKAADSAAK
;
A
#
# COMPACT_ATOMS: atom_id res chain seq x y z
N THR A 1 31.53 -2.28 -16.19
CA THR A 1 30.35 -1.40 -16.19
C THR A 1 29.20 -2.13 -16.84
N VAL A 2 27.99 -1.91 -16.33
CA VAL A 2 26.73 -2.68 -16.54
C VAL A 2 26.58 -3.94 -15.68
N PHE A 3 25.62 -3.84 -14.74
CA PHE A 3 25.02 -4.90 -13.92
C PHE A 3 24.59 -6.12 -14.73
N ALA A 4 24.90 -7.34 -14.25
CA ALA A 4 24.01 -8.51 -14.27
C ALA A 4 24.81 -9.80 -13.98
N CYS A 5 24.71 -10.33 -12.76
CA CYS A 5 24.42 -11.75 -12.52
C CYS A 5 24.38 -12.03 -11.02
N CYS A 6 23.17 -11.98 -10.45
CA CYS A 6 22.82 -12.91 -9.38
C CYS A 6 23.05 -14.33 -9.91
N ARG A 7 24.14 -15.01 -9.51
CA ARG A 7 24.34 -16.47 -9.47
C ARG A 7 25.84 -16.76 -9.43
N ALA A 8 26.43 -16.91 -8.25
CA ALA A 8 27.63 -17.76 -8.07
C ALA A 8 28.15 -17.86 -6.62
N SER A 9 27.95 -16.87 -5.75
CA SER A 9 28.80 -16.78 -4.55
C SER A 9 28.30 -17.49 -3.28
N CYS A 10 27.29 -18.36 -3.35
CA CYS A 10 26.86 -19.18 -2.20
C CYS A 10 27.41 -20.62 -2.20
N LEU A 11 28.54 -20.87 -2.86
CA LEU A 11 29.52 -21.85 -2.38
C LEU A 11 30.70 -21.00 -1.90
N LEU A 12 30.88 -20.75 -0.60
CA LEU A 12 31.49 -21.70 0.33
C LEU A 12 30.93 -21.46 1.75
N LEU A 13 29.92 -22.25 2.12
CA LEU A 13 29.53 -22.46 3.51
C LEU A 13 30.60 -23.32 4.19
N GLN A 14 31.53 -22.67 4.92
CA GLN A 14 32.20 -23.27 6.09
C GLN A 14 31.56 -22.70 7.35
N VAL A 15 30.23 -22.85 7.49
CA VAL A 15 29.55 -22.52 8.73
C VAL A 15 29.39 -23.83 9.52
N PRO A 16 29.91 -23.91 10.76
CA PRO A 16 29.87 -25.14 11.55
C PRO A 16 28.42 -25.56 11.84
N PRO A 17 28.13 -26.88 11.89
CA PRO A 17 26.77 -27.42 12.05
C PRO A 17 26.07 -27.00 13.36
N SER A 18 26.81 -26.41 14.31
CA SER A 18 26.28 -25.85 15.57
C SER A 18 25.64 -24.46 15.43
N LEU A 19 25.83 -23.73 14.32
CA LEU A 19 25.22 -22.42 14.05
C LEU A 19 24.09 -22.46 13.01
N GLN A 20 23.85 -23.61 12.36
CA GLN A 20 22.84 -23.75 11.31
C GLN A 20 21.40 -23.59 11.85
N THR A 21 21.16 -23.87 13.14
CA THR A 21 19.84 -23.77 13.79
C THR A 21 19.43 -22.33 14.09
N ALA A 22 20.38 -21.39 14.22
CA ALA A 22 20.08 -19.98 14.44
C ALA A 22 19.75 -19.22 13.14
N SER A 23 20.26 -19.68 11.99
CA SER A 23 20.05 -19.00 10.69
C SER A 23 18.79 -19.47 9.94
N LEU A 24 18.09 -20.51 10.43
CA LEU A 24 16.88 -21.07 9.81
C LEU A 24 15.57 -20.65 10.50
N CYS A 25 15.65 -19.92 11.64
CA CYS A 25 14.48 -19.57 12.46
C CYS A 25 13.90 -18.16 12.21
N LEU A 26 14.31 -17.45 11.16
CA LEU A 26 13.60 -16.25 10.71
C LEU A 26 12.88 -16.54 9.39
N PRO A 27 11.63 -17.03 9.45
CA PRO A 27 10.59 -16.37 8.63
C PRO A 27 9.14 -16.45 9.15
N LEU A 28 8.85 -16.95 10.35
CA LEU A 28 7.45 -17.01 10.85
C LEU A 28 7.09 -15.83 11.76
N HIS A 29 7.95 -15.45 12.70
CA HIS A 29 7.70 -14.32 13.61
C HIS A 29 7.52 -13.00 12.84
N LEU A 30 8.42 -12.72 11.89
CA LEU A 30 8.36 -11.55 11.00
C LEU A 30 7.14 -11.54 10.05
N GLN A 31 6.66 -12.70 9.61
CA GLN A 31 5.46 -12.78 8.76
C GLN A 31 4.18 -12.52 9.56
N ILE A 32 4.11 -12.99 10.80
CA ILE A 32 3.02 -12.72 11.73
C ILE A 32 2.99 -11.22 12.08
N ASP A 33 4.15 -10.60 12.26
CA ASP A 33 4.26 -9.16 12.49
C ASP A 33 3.83 -8.33 11.28
N GLU A 34 4.30 -8.64 10.05
CA GLU A 34 3.91 -7.89 8.85
C GLU A 34 2.40 -8.00 8.56
N PHE A 35 1.79 -9.18 8.73
CA PHE A 35 0.34 -9.35 8.55
C PHE A 35 -0.47 -8.52 9.54
N LYS A 36 -0.02 -8.48 10.80
CA LYS A 36 -0.64 -7.68 11.87
C LYS A 36 -0.44 -6.18 11.62
N ILE A 37 0.71 -5.76 11.10
CA ILE A 37 0.98 -4.38 10.68
C ILE A 37 0.03 -3.97 9.56
N ILE A 38 -0.16 -4.79 8.52
CA ILE A 38 -1.05 -4.47 7.39
C ILE A 38 -2.49 -4.34 7.87
N THR A 39 -2.96 -5.30 8.67
CA THR A 39 -4.33 -5.29 9.21
C THR A 39 -4.54 -4.10 10.17
N GLY A 40 -3.57 -3.83 11.04
CA GLY A 40 -3.59 -2.69 11.96
C GLY A 40 -3.57 -1.35 11.23
N ASN A 41 -2.78 -1.23 10.15
CA ASN A 41 -2.74 -0.02 9.33
C ASN A 41 -4.09 0.24 8.65
N ARG A 42 -4.74 -0.80 8.15
CA ARG A 42 -6.08 -0.69 7.55
C ARG A 42 -7.12 -0.20 8.56
N LEU A 43 -7.11 -0.74 9.78
CA LEU A 43 -8.01 -0.30 10.86
C LEU A 43 -7.72 1.15 11.29
N ALA A 44 -6.45 1.48 11.53
CA ALA A 44 -6.04 2.85 11.85
C ALA A 44 -6.45 3.85 10.76
N ALA A 45 -6.34 3.46 9.49
CA ALA A 45 -6.77 4.28 8.37
C ALA A 45 -8.29 4.44 8.27
N SER A 46 -9.05 3.41 8.63
CA SER A 46 -10.52 3.46 8.72
C SER A 46 -10.99 4.47 9.78
N GLU A 47 -10.33 4.48 10.93
CA GLU A 47 -10.63 5.36 12.07
C GLU A 47 -9.98 6.75 11.99
N GLY A 48 -9.17 7.01 10.96
CA GLY A 48 -8.51 8.32 10.76
C GLY A 48 -7.28 8.56 11.64
N HIS A 49 -6.73 7.52 12.26
CA HIS A 49 -5.55 7.61 13.14
C HIS A 49 -4.24 7.79 12.34
N LEU A 50 -4.05 8.98 11.78
CA LEU A 50 -2.92 9.31 10.90
C LEU A 50 -1.55 9.01 11.52
N GLU A 51 -1.34 9.31 12.80
CA GLU A 51 -0.06 9.08 13.46
C GLU A 51 0.29 7.58 13.57
N VAL A 52 -0.71 6.73 13.78
CA VAL A 52 -0.55 5.27 13.77
C VAL A 52 -0.19 4.80 12.36
N VAL A 53 -0.86 5.32 11.33
CA VAL A 53 -0.56 5.02 9.92
C VAL A 53 0.89 5.41 9.56
N LYS A 54 1.33 6.61 9.95
CA LYS A 54 2.71 7.08 9.74
C LYS A 54 3.74 6.19 10.44
N PHE A 55 3.41 5.65 11.61
CA PHE A 55 4.27 4.74 12.35
C PHE A 55 4.34 3.34 11.72
N LEU A 56 3.22 2.82 11.22
CA LEU A 56 3.11 1.45 10.71
C LEU A 56 3.64 1.26 9.28
N VAL A 57 3.41 2.22 8.37
CA VAL A 57 3.81 2.09 6.95
C VAL A 57 5.31 1.84 6.77
N PRO A 58 6.23 2.52 7.49
CA PRO A 58 7.67 2.28 7.37
C PRO A 58 8.12 0.91 7.90
N LYS A 59 7.33 0.25 8.75
CA LYS A 59 7.67 -1.07 9.34
C LYS A 59 7.52 -2.23 8.36
N VAL A 60 6.82 -2.02 7.24
CA VAL A 60 6.72 -3.02 6.17
C VAL A 60 7.98 -2.98 5.31
N ALA A 61 8.86 -3.97 5.50
CA ALA A 61 10.18 -3.99 4.87
C ALA A 61 10.09 -4.20 3.35
N ASN A 62 9.16 -5.05 2.89
CA ASN A 62 9.00 -5.32 1.47
C ASN A 62 8.23 -4.18 0.78
N LYS A 63 8.89 -3.47 -0.15
CA LYS A 63 8.30 -2.35 -0.90
C LYS A 63 6.99 -2.70 -1.61
N ALA A 64 6.90 -3.87 -2.23
CA ALA A 64 5.69 -4.29 -2.94
C ALA A 64 4.52 -4.56 -1.97
N LYS A 65 4.80 -5.18 -0.81
CA LYS A 65 3.82 -5.34 0.26
C LYS A 65 3.43 -3.99 0.87
N ARG A 66 4.37 -3.07 1.03
CA ARG A 66 4.11 -1.72 1.55
C ARG A 66 3.19 -0.93 0.63
N ASP A 67 3.43 -0.97 -0.69
CA ASP A 67 2.52 -0.36 -1.66
C ASP A 67 1.11 -0.94 -1.53
N LYS A 68 0.98 -2.28 -1.44
CA LYS A 68 -0.31 -2.95 -1.25
C LYS A 68 -1.00 -2.53 0.05
N CYS A 69 -0.24 -2.47 1.14
CA CYS A 69 -0.69 -1.99 2.45
C CYS A 69 -1.22 -0.55 2.37
N CYS A 70 -0.50 0.35 1.70
CA CYS A 70 -0.94 1.73 1.50
C CYS A 70 -2.21 1.82 0.64
N ILE A 71 -2.35 0.98 -0.39
CA ILE A 71 -3.55 0.94 -1.25
C ILE A 71 -4.78 0.53 -0.45
N GLU A 72 -4.69 -0.59 0.29
CA GLU A 72 -5.80 -1.10 1.11
C GLU A 72 -6.20 -0.11 2.22
N ALA A 73 -5.20 0.53 2.85
CA ALA A 73 -5.43 1.55 3.85
C ALA A 73 -6.05 2.83 3.25
N ALA A 74 -5.61 3.27 2.07
CA ALA A 74 -6.18 4.44 1.39
C ALA A 74 -7.62 4.20 0.95
N GLU A 75 -7.96 3.00 0.50
CA GLU A 75 -9.34 2.63 0.18
C GLU A 75 -10.24 2.67 1.42
N SER A 76 -9.75 2.14 2.55
CA SER A 76 -10.48 2.12 3.82
C SER A 76 -10.68 3.53 4.38
N ALA A 77 -9.65 4.38 4.30
CA ALA A 77 -9.73 5.79 4.67
C ALA A 77 -10.72 6.56 3.79
N ALA A 78 -10.68 6.35 2.46
CA ALA A 78 -11.58 7.01 1.51
C ALA A 78 -13.05 6.63 1.76
N ARG A 79 -13.31 5.35 2.06
CA ARG A 79 -14.64 4.84 2.41
C ARG A 79 -15.19 5.52 3.68
N ASN A 80 -14.36 5.70 4.70
CA ASN A 80 -14.74 6.28 5.99
C ASN A 80 -14.48 7.79 6.08
N ARG A 81 -14.30 8.47 4.94
CA ARG A 81 -14.12 9.93 4.85
C ARG A 81 -12.89 10.49 5.59
N GLN A 82 -11.87 9.67 5.81
CA GLN A 82 -10.64 10.04 6.49
C GLN A 82 -9.65 10.76 5.56
N TRP A 83 -9.96 12.01 5.27
CA TRP A 83 -9.24 12.85 4.30
C TRP A 83 -7.72 12.92 4.52
N GLU A 84 -7.27 13.21 5.74
CA GLU A 84 -5.83 13.40 6.02
C GLU A 84 -5.01 12.12 5.82
N VAL A 85 -5.62 10.96 6.08
CA VAL A 85 -4.98 9.66 5.85
C VAL A 85 -4.83 9.38 4.36
N VAL A 86 -5.84 9.67 3.54
CA VAL A 86 -5.76 9.51 2.07
C VAL A 86 -4.65 10.38 1.48
N LYS A 87 -4.56 11.64 1.93
CA LYS A 87 -3.55 12.60 1.47
C LYS A 87 -2.12 12.14 1.78
N PHE A 88 -1.92 11.42 2.88
CA PHE A 88 -0.64 10.83 3.26
C PHE A 88 -0.31 9.53 2.50
N LEU A 89 -1.28 8.62 2.36
CA LEU A 89 -1.03 7.27 1.84
C LEU A 89 -0.79 7.22 0.33
N VAL A 90 -1.56 7.97 -0.44
CA VAL A 90 -1.50 7.96 -1.92
C VAL A 90 -0.12 8.33 -2.47
N PRO A 91 0.53 9.43 -2.03
CA PRO A 91 1.89 9.74 -2.50
C PRO A 91 2.94 8.74 -2.00
N THR A 92 2.67 8.01 -0.92
CA THR A 92 3.60 7.02 -0.34
C THR A 92 3.74 5.75 -1.19
N VAL A 93 2.74 5.44 -2.03
CA VAL A 93 2.84 4.34 -3.01
C VAL A 93 3.90 4.70 -4.03
N ALA A 94 4.97 3.91 -4.11
CA ALA A 94 6.15 4.29 -4.91
C ALA A 94 5.97 4.02 -6.42
N ASP A 95 5.26 2.93 -6.75
CA ASP A 95 4.99 2.54 -8.13
C ASP A 95 3.83 3.37 -8.72
N GLN A 96 4.06 4.03 -9.86
CA GLN A 96 3.06 4.89 -10.49
C GLN A 96 1.82 4.12 -10.97
N THR A 97 1.99 2.90 -11.47
CA THR A 97 0.87 2.06 -11.95
C THR A 97 -0.03 1.67 -10.77
N LYS A 98 0.58 1.29 -9.65
CA LYS A 98 -0.14 1.01 -8.40
C LYS A 98 -0.75 2.26 -7.79
N ARG A 99 -0.10 3.42 -7.89
CA ARG A 99 -0.63 4.70 -7.43
C ARG A 99 -1.87 5.10 -8.21
N ASP A 100 -1.85 4.95 -9.55
CA ASP A 100 -3.04 5.15 -10.38
C ASP A 100 -4.17 4.22 -9.95
N GLN A 101 -3.88 2.94 -9.72
CA GLN A 101 -4.86 1.97 -9.20
C GLN A 101 -5.40 2.39 -7.82
N CYS A 102 -4.53 2.85 -6.91
CA CYS A 102 -4.89 3.37 -5.60
C CYS A 102 -5.91 4.51 -5.73
N CYS A 103 -5.58 5.51 -6.56
CA CYS A 103 -6.45 6.66 -6.81
C CYS A 103 -7.81 6.22 -7.36
N ILE A 104 -7.85 5.27 -8.30
CA ILE A 104 -9.11 4.77 -8.87
C ILE A 104 -9.98 4.07 -7.83
N GLN A 105 -9.40 3.15 -7.05
CA GLN A 105 -10.16 2.40 -6.04
C GLN A 105 -10.62 3.31 -4.89
N ALA A 106 -9.74 4.19 -4.40
CA ALA A 106 -10.09 5.13 -3.35
C ALA A 106 -11.14 6.15 -3.83
N ALA A 107 -11.06 6.65 -5.07
CA ALA A 107 -12.08 7.55 -5.63
C ALA A 107 -13.43 6.84 -5.76
N LYS A 108 -13.45 5.58 -6.21
CA LYS A 108 -14.67 4.76 -6.28
C LYS A 108 -15.32 4.59 -4.90
N SER A 109 -14.53 4.24 -3.89
CA SER A 109 -15.00 4.06 -2.51
C SER A 109 -15.47 5.36 -1.87
N ALA A 110 -14.80 6.49 -2.15
CA ALA A 110 -15.22 7.81 -1.72
C ALA A 110 -16.55 8.22 -2.37
N ALA A 111 -16.69 8.01 -3.68
CA ALA A 111 -17.88 8.35 -4.44
C ALA A 111 -19.13 7.62 -3.94
N ARG A 112 -19.02 6.31 -3.67
CA ARG A 112 -20.11 5.51 -3.07
C ARG A 112 -20.59 6.07 -1.73
N ASN A 113 -19.69 6.70 -0.97
CA ASN A 113 -20.03 7.30 0.31
C ASN A 113 -20.31 8.80 0.20
N GLY A 114 -20.44 9.39 -1.00
CA GLY A 114 -20.71 10.82 -1.19
C GLY A 114 -19.56 11.75 -0.80
N ASN A 115 -18.32 11.25 -0.72
CA ASN A 115 -17.15 12.04 -0.34
C ASN A 115 -16.47 12.67 -1.56
N LEU A 116 -17.09 13.73 -2.08
CA LEU A 116 -16.61 14.44 -3.27
C LEU A 116 -15.23 15.09 -3.07
N GLN A 117 -14.88 15.49 -1.84
CA GLN A 117 -13.58 16.09 -1.53
C GLN A 117 -12.43 15.13 -1.87
N VAL A 118 -12.56 13.86 -1.48
CA VAL A 118 -11.55 12.83 -1.81
C VAL A 118 -11.53 12.53 -3.31
N VAL A 119 -12.70 12.46 -3.96
CA VAL A 119 -12.78 12.21 -5.41
C VAL A 119 -12.06 13.31 -6.20
N ASN A 120 -12.35 14.57 -5.89
CA ASN A 120 -11.75 15.74 -6.55
C ASN A 120 -10.23 15.81 -6.36
N PHE A 121 -9.71 15.29 -5.26
CA PHE A 121 -8.28 15.20 -5.02
C PHE A 121 -7.61 14.05 -5.79
N LEU A 122 -8.26 12.89 -5.90
CA LEU A 122 -7.65 11.67 -6.45
C LEU A 122 -7.70 11.60 -7.97
N VAL A 123 -8.80 12.02 -8.60
CA VAL A 123 -8.97 11.93 -10.06
C VAL A 123 -7.84 12.65 -10.82
N PRO A 124 -7.44 13.89 -10.46
CA PRO A 124 -6.34 14.58 -11.13
C PRO A 124 -4.97 13.92 -10.93
N LYS A 125 -4.81 13.08 -9.91
CA LYS A 125 -3.53 12.40 -9.57
C LYS A 125 -3.29 11.14 -10.40
N VAL A 126 -4.28 10.66 -11.14
CA VAL A 126 -4.12 9.55 -12.09
C VAL A 126 -3.34 10.06 -13.29
N ALA A 127 -2.12 9.55 -13.49
CA ALA A 127 -1.21 10.04 -14.52
C ALA A 127 -1.67 9.60 -15.93
N ASN A 128 -2.17 8.37 -16.05
CA ASN A 128 -2.65 7.85 -17.33
C ASN A 128 -4.04 8.43 -17.67
N LYS A 129 -4.14 9.15 -18.80
CA LYS A 129 -5.38 9.79 -19.26
C LYS A 129 -6.55 8.81 -19.41
N THR A 130 -6.33 7.68 -20.08
CA THR A 130 -7.37 6.65 -20.27
C THR A 130 -7.88 6.09 -18.94
N LYS A 131 -6.96 5.83 -17.99
CA LYS A 131 -7.34 5.38 -16.65
C LYS A 131 -8.07 6.45 -15.84
N ARG A 132 -7.72 7.72 -16.04
CA ARG A 132 -8.39 8.85 -15.41
C ARG A 132 -9.82 8.99 -15.91
N ASP A 133 -10.05 8.87 -17.21
CA ASP A 133 -11.39 8.92 -17.79
C ASP A 133 -12.24 7.75 -17.26
N GLN A 134 -11.65 6.54 -17.19
CA GLN A 134 -12.28 5.38 -16.55
C GLN A 134 -12.55 5.61 -15.05
N CYS A 135 -11.67 6.33 -14.34
CA CYS A 135 -11.87 6.70 -12.94
C CYS A 135 -13.11 7.58 -12.78
N CYS A 136 -13.24 8.62 -13.62
CA CYS A 136 -14.39 9.52 -13.62
C CYS A 136 -15.70 8.76 -13.83
N ILE A 137 -15.76 7.89 -14.84
CA ILE A 137 -16.95 7.09 -15.15
C ILE A 137 -17.30 6.18 -13.96
N LYS A 138 -16.31 5.41 -13.46
CA LYS A 138 -16.53 4.48 -12.34
C LYS A 138 -16.91 5.19 -11.04
N ALA A 139 -16.36 6.37 -10.79
CA ALA A 139 -16.71 7.17 -9.62
C ALA A 139 -18.15 7.69 -9.75
N ALA A 140 -18.55 8.21 -10.91
CA ALA A 140 -19.93 8.64 -11.17
C ALA A 140 -20.93 7.48 -11.01
N ASP A 141 -20.65 6.32 -11.60
CA ASP A 141 -21.50 5.12 -11.47
C ASP A 141 -21.61 4.65 -10.01
N SER A 142 -20.56 4.85 -9.22
CA SER A 142 -20.54 4.44 -7.81
C SER A 142 -21.25 5.44 -6.90
N ALA A 143 -21.30 6.73 -7.26
CA ALA A 143 -22.06 7.74 -6.55
C ALA A 143 -23.58 7.61 -6.77
N ALA A 144 -24.00 6.98 -7.87
CA ALA A 144 -25.40 6.73 -8.21
C ALA A 144 -26.02 5.52 -7.50
N LYS A 145 -25.25 4.78 -6.68
CA LYS A 145 -25.68 3.57 -5.96
C LYS A 145 -25.70 3.79 -4.46
#